data_AF-A0A7W1VT35-F1
#
_entry.id   AF-A0A7W1VT35-F1
#
_cell.length_a   1.000
_cell.length_b   1.000
_cell.length_c   1.000
_cell.angle_alpha   90.00
_cell.angle_beta   90.00
_cell.angle_gamma   90.00
#
_symmetry.space_group_name_H-M   'P 1'
#
loop_
_entity.id
_entity.type
_entity.pdbx_description
1 polymer ?
#
loop_
_entity_poly.entity_id
_entity_poly.type
_entity_poly.pdbx_seq_one_letter_code
_entity_poly.pdbx_strand_id
1 'polypeptide(L)'
;MWLVLPLAALAGAFLVRAFIIFHDCGHGSFFKSHRANEIVGFITGLLTFTPFYQWRWDHSIHHATSSHLDKRGTGDVWAMTVQEYLESSSGNFFAYTLARNPIVLFLLAPVAVIMFKQRFPSPGAKRRERQSVHLMNLAILIQGISLSAIFSVGP
;
A
#
# COMPACT_ATOMS: atom_id res chain seq x y z
N MET A 1 -18.15 -24.02 -4.06
CA MET A 1 -18.04 -23.04 -2.96
C MET A 1 -16.88 -23.36 -2.00
N TRP A 2 -16.79 -24.58 -1.43
CA TRP A 2 -15.81 -24.92 -0.39
C TRP A 2 -14.32 -24.83 -0.79
N LEU A 3 -13.99 -25.05 -2.07
CA LEU A 3 -12.61 -24.90 -2.58
C LEU A 3 -12.14 -23.44 -2.67
N VAL A 4 -13.06 -22.47 -2.68
CA VAL A 4 -12.70 -21.05 -2.83
C VAL A 4 -11.96 -20.55 -1.60
N LEU A 5 -12.35 -20.98 -0.40
CA LEU A 5 -11.73 -20.55 0.85
C LEU A 5 -10.24 -20.94 0.96
N PRO A 6 -9.83 -22.21 0.78
CA PRO A 6 -8.42 -22.57 0.83
C PRO A 6 -7.61 -21.95 -0.32
N LEU A 7 -8.19 -21.82 -1.52
CA LEU A 7 -7.52 -21.15 -2.64
C LEU A 7 -7.33 -19.64 -2.38
N ALA A 8 -8.31 -18.97 -1.78
CA ALA A 8 -8.21 -17.57 -1.38
C ALA A 8 -7.15 -17.38 -0.29
N ALA A 9 -7.06 -18.30 0.68
CA ALA A 9 -6.02 -18.26 1.70
C ALA A 9 -4.61 -18.42 1.09
N LEU A 10 -4.44 -19.36 0.16
CA LEU A 10 -3.18 -19.55 -0.57
C LEU A 10 -2.83 -18.32 -1.42
N ALA A 11 -3.81 -17.75 -2.14
CA ALA A 11 -3.63 -16.53 -2.91
C ALA A 11 -3.24 -15.35 -1.99
N GLY A 12 -3.86 -15.23 -0.82
CA GLY A 12 -3.51 -14.23 0.18
C GLY A 12 -2.06 -14.37 0.67
N ALA A 13 -1.64 -15.59 1.03
CA ALA A 13 -0.26 -15.86 1.43
C ALA A 13 0.74 -15.55 0.31
N PHE A 14 0.40 -15.90 -0.92
CA PHE A 14 1.20 -15.56 -2.11
C PHE A 14 1.33 -14.03 -2.28
N LEU A 15 0.24 -13.28 -2.18
CA LEU A 15 0.24 -11.83 -2.30
C LEU A 15 1.05 -11.16 -1.18
N VAL A 16 0.99 -11.67 0.06
CA VAL A 16 1.86 -11.20 1.16
C VAL A 16 3.33 -11.41 0.79
N ARG A 17 3.69 -12.59 0.26
CA ARG A 17 5.08 -12.85 -0.16
C ARG A 17 5.51 -11.95 -1.33
N ALA A 18 4.62 -11.72 -2.30
CA ALA A 18 4.87 -10.80 -3.40
C ALA A 18 5.09 -9.36 -2.88
N PHE A 19 4.35 -8.93 -1.86
CA PHE A 19 4.53 -7.62 -1.23
C PHE A 19 5.87 -7.50 -0.50
N ILE A 20 6.36 -8.56 0.15
CA ILE A 20 7.69 -8.57 0.77
C ILE A 20 8.78 -8.39 -0.30
N ILE A 21 8.70 -9.12 -1.41
CA ILE A 21 9.66 -8.98 -2.53
C ILE A 21 9.58 -7.58 -3.14
N PHE A 22 8.36 -7.06 -3.34
CA PHE A 22 8.09 -5.70 -3.80
C PHE A 22 8.78 -4.65 -2.90
N HIS A 23 8.62 -4.78 -1.58
CA HIS A 23 9.20 -3.91 -0.58
C HIS A 23 10.74 -3.89 -0.68
N ASP A 24 11.36 -5.08 -0.74
CA ASP A 24 12.83 -5.20 -0.81
C ASP A 24 13.37 -4.70 -2.16
N CYS A 25 12.62 -4.89 -3.25
CA CYS A 25 12.91 -4.26 -4.54
C CYS A 25 12.80 -2.72 -4.48
N GLY A 26 11.86 -2.18 -3.70
CA GLY A 26 11.74 -0.74 -3.43
C GLY A 26 12.98 -0.17 -2.73
N HIS A 27 13.57 -0.93 -1.81
CA HIS A 27 14.87 -0.61 -1.21
C HIS A 27 16.05 -0.82 -2.16
N GLY A 28 15.85 -1.59 -3.23
CA GLY A 28 16.92 -1.99 -4.16
C GLY A 28 17.84 -3.06 -3.59
N SER A 29 17.42 -3.77 -2.55
CA SER A 29 18.24 -4.76 -1.82
C SER A 29 17.98 -6.21 -2.22
N PHE A 30 16.88 -6.50 -2.93
CA PHE A 30 16.52 -7.88 -3.29
C PHE A 30 17.45 -8.47 -4.35
N PHE A 31 17.76 -7.71 -5.41
CA PHE A 31 18.74 -8.09 -6.43
C PHE A 31 19.98 -7.20 -6.39
N LYS A 32 21.12 -7.74 -6.85
CA LYS A 32 22.32 -6.93 -7.10
C LYS A 32 22.12 -5.88 -8.21
N SER A 33 21.29 -6.20 -9.20
CA SER A 33 21.02 -5.31 -10.35
C SER A 33 19.91 -4.33 -10.01
N HIS A 34 20.19 -3.04 -10.13
CA HIS A 34 19.18 -1.99 -9.94
C HIS A 34 17.98 -2.17 -10.87
N ARG A 35 18.25 -2.44 -12.15
CA ARG A 35 17.20 -2.65 -13.16
C ARG A 35 16.33 -3.87 -12.85
N ALA A 36 16.91 -4.93 -12.31
CA ALA A 36 16.14 -6.11 -11.91
C ALA A 36 15.17 -5.79 -10.76
N ASN A 37 15.62 -5.04 -9.76
CA ASN A 37 14.74 -4.56 -8.68
C ASN A 37 13.61 -3.69 -9.23
N GLU A 38 13.88 -2.78 -10.17
CA GLU A 38 12.84 -1.93 -10.74
C GLU A 38 11.80 -2.75 -11.53
N ILE A 39 12.23 -3.72 -12.34
CA ILE A 39 11.33 -4.56 -13.14
C ILE A 39 10.48 -5.45 -12.24
N VAL A 40 11.12 -6.20 -11.33
CA VAL A 40 10.41 -7.13 -10.45
C VAL A 40 9.51 -6.37 -9.49
N GLY A 41 9.99 -5.27 -8.91
CA GLY A 41 9.19 -4.39 -8.06
C GLY A 41 7.97 -3.81 -8.79
N PHE A 42 8.09 -3.44 -10.06
CA PHE A 42 6.93 -3.02 -10.84
C PHE A 42 5.91 -4.16 -11.03
N ILE A 43 6.37 -5.35 -11.39
CA ILE A 43 5.50 -6.53 -11.61
C ILE A 43 4.79 -6.94 -10.31
N THR A 44 5.53 -7.09 -9.21
CA THR A 44 4.94 -7.44 -7.92
C THR A 44 4.02 -6.34 -7.40
N GLY A 45 4.33 -5.07 -7.71
CA GLY A 45 3.45 -3.94 -7.42
C GLY A 45 2.11 -4.02 -8.15
N LEU A 46 2.09 -4.48 -9.41
CA LEU A 46 0.84 -4.74 -10.13
C LEU A 46 0.00 -5.82 -9.46
N LEU A 47 0.62 -6.91 -8.99
CA LEU A 47 -0.07 -7.99 -8.29
C LEU A 47 -0.70 -7.54 -6.97
N THR A 48 -0.04 -6.60 -6.26
CA THR A 48 -0.52 -6.07 -4.97
C THR A 48 -1.26 -4.74 -5.11
N PHE A 49 -1.60 -4.34 -6.34
CA PHE A 49 -2.25 -3.06 -6.66
C PHE A 49 -1.53 -1.83 -6.07
N THR A 50 -0.21 -1.88 -5.94
CA THR A 50 0.60 -0.84 -5.28
C THR A 50 1.51 -0.13 -6.30
N PRO A 51 1.36 1.19 -6.54
CA PRO A 51 2.14 1.90 -7.57
C PRO A 51 3.61 2.01 -7.17
N PHE A 52 4.48 1.22 -7.81
CA PHE A 52 5.86 0.99 -7.38
C PHE A 52 6.67 2.26 -7.11
N TYR A 53 6.75 3.21 -8.06
CA TYR A 53 7.63 4.37 -7.86
C TYR A 53 7.09 5.36 -6.83
N GLN A 54 5.77 5.59 -6.82
CA GLN A 54 5.13 6.41 -5.79
C GLN A 54 5.33 5.80 -4.41
N TRP A 55 5.06 4.50 -4.27
CA TRP A 55 5.23 3.80 -3.00
C TRP A 55 6.68 3.80 -2.56
N ARG A 56 7.64 3.52 -3.46
CA ARG A 56 9.07 3.54 -3.15
C ARG A 56 9.51 4.90 -2.60
N TRP A 57 9.02 5.99 -3.20
CA TRP A 57 9.31 7.33 -2.72
C TRP A 57 8.67 7.61 -1.35
N ASP A 58 7.37 7.36 -1.18
CA ASP A 58 6.67 7.55 0.11
C ASP A 58 7.32 6.70 1.22
N HIS A 59 7.71 5.47 0.89
CA HIS A 59 8.35 4.53 1.82
C HIS A 59 9.75 4.99 2.22
N SER A 60 10.51 5.58 1.30
CA SER A 60 11.81 6.18 1.64
C SER A 60 11.67 7.36 2.61
N ILE A 61 10.61 8.17 2.46
CA ILE A 61 10.30 9.24 3.41
C ILE A 61 9.92 8.63 4.76
N HIS A 62 9.01 7.65 4.77
CA HIS A 62 8.61 6.93 5.98
C HIS A 62 9.84 6.41 6.75
N HIS A 63 10.76 5.72 6.09
CA HIS A 63 11.98 5.25 6.77
C HIS A 63 12.86 6.38 7.30
N ALA A 64 12.93 7.52 6.61
CA ALA A 64 13.70 8.68 7.05
C ALA A 64 13.04 9.44 8.22
N THR A 65 11.73 9.33 8.40
CA THR A 65 10.97 10.07 9.41
C THR A 65 10.30 9.19 10.47
N SER A 66 10.40 7.87 10.35
CA SER A 66 9.78 6.93 11.28
C SER A 66 10.28 7.18 12.70
N SER A 67 9.35 7.23 13.65
CA SER A 67 9.62 7.54 15.06
C SER A 67 10.19 8.96 15.33
N HIS A 68 10.18 9.86 14.35
CA HIS A 68 10.44 11.29 14.57
C HIS A 68 9.14 12.06 14.78
N LEU A 69 8.89 12.47 16.03
CA LEU A 69 7.68 13.19 16.41
C LEU A 69 7.51 14.55 15.72
N ASP A 70 8.59 15.16 15.23
CA ASP A 70 8.57 16.44 14.51
C ASP A 70 8.32 16.30 13.00
N LYS A 71 8.39 15.08 12.46
CA LYS A 71 8.32 14.81 11.01
C LYS A 71 7.27 13.74 10.67
N ARG A 72 6.09 13.82 11.29
CA ARG A 72 5.00 12.86 11.09
C ARG A 72 4.34 13.06 9.73
N GLY A 73 3.85 11.97 9.12
CA GLY A 73 2.82 12.02 8.09
C GLY A 73 2.91 10.91 7.05
N THR A 74 3.93 10.95 6.20
CA THR A 74 4.02 10.05 5.04
C THR A 74 4.38 8.63 5.50
N GLY A 75 3.40 7.73 5.45
CA GLY A 75 3.60 6.31 5.75
C GLY A 75 3.62 5.98 7.25
N ASP A 76 3.51 6.98 8.12
CA ASP A 76 3.59 6.77 9.57
C ASP A 76 2.29 6.25 10.17
N VAL A 77 2.44 5.42 11.20
CA VAL A 77 1.35 5.10 12.12
C VAL A 77 1.23 6.26 13.09
N TRP A 78 0.04 6.86 13.16
CA TRP A 78 -0.21 7.97 14.07
C TRP A 78 0.10 7.54 15.52
N ALA A 79 1.04 8.24 16.13
CA ALA A 79 1.45 8.07 17.52
C ALA A 79 1.36 9.43 18.20
N MET A 80 0.67 9.49 19.34
CA MET A 80 0.63 10.67 20.20
C MET A 80 1.68 10.53 21.31
N THR A 81 2.23 11.65 21.77
CA THR A 81 2.90 11.69 23.07
C THR A 81 1.89 11.53 24.20
N VAL A 82 2.36 11.23 25.41
CA VAL A 82 1.48 11.15 26.59
C VAL A 82 0.77 12.49 26.82
N GLN A 83 1.49 13.61 26.67
CA GLN A 83 0.92 14.93 26.82
C GLN A 83 -0.15 15.22 25.76
N GLU A 84 0.14 14.96 24.48
CA GLU A 84 -0.82 15.12 23.38
C GLU A 84 -2.10 14.30 23.60
N TYR A 85 -1.97 13.09 24.17
CA TYR A 85 -3.11 12.23 24.47
C TYR A 85 -3.97 12.79 25.61
N LEU A 86 -3.34 13.24 26.70
CA LEU A 86 -4.04 13.81 27.86
C LEU A 86 -4.72 15.14 27.54
N GLU A 87 -4.14 15.93 26.63
CA GLU A 87 -4.68 17.21 26.17
C GLU A 87 -5.64 17.05 24.97
N SER A 88 -5.84 15.83 24.46
CA SER A 88 -6.67 15.58 23.29
C SER A 88 -8.16 15.79 23.57
N SER A 89 -8.88 16.31 22.58
CA SER A 89 -10.34 16.35 22.62
C SER A 89 -10.93 14.94 22.58
N SER A 90 -12.14 14.75 23.07
CA SER A 90 -12.83 13.43 23.05
C SER A 90 -12.91 12.82 21.65
N GLY A 91 -13.02 13.66 20.61
CA GLY A 91 -12.99 13.21 19.21
C GLY A 91 -11.63 12.67 18.80
N ASN A 92 -10.54 13.38 19.13
CA ASN A 92 -9.17 12.93 18.84
C ASN A 92 -8.80 11.69 19.65
N PHE A 93 -9.22 11.61 20.92
CA PHE A 93 -9.09 10.41 21.73
C PHE A 93 -9.73 9.19 21.07
N PHE A 94 -10.98 9.34 20.59
CA PHE A 94 -11.70 8.25 19.93
C PHE A 94 -11.03 7.87 18.61
N ALA A 95 -10.67 8.84 17.78
CA ALA A 95 -9.98 8.60 16.51
C ALA A 95 -8.62 7.91 16.71
N TYR A 96 -7.85 8.33 17.71
CA TYR A 96 -6.58 7.71 18.07
C TYR A 96 -6.79 6.27 18.55
N THR A 97 -7.79 6.03 19.39
CA THR A 97 -8.13 4.67 19.86
C THR A 97 -8.52 3.76 18.70
N LEU A 98 -9.31 4.25 17.74
CA LEU A 98 -9.62 3.51 16.51
C LEU A 98 -8.37 3.25 15.68
N ALA A 99 -7.53 4.26 15.46
CA ALA A 99 -6.30 4.11 14.67
C ALA A 99 -5.31 3.10 15.30
N ARG A 100 -5.37 2.90 16.62
CA ARG A 100 -4.52 1.95 17.36
C ARG A 100 -5.19 0.59 17.60
N ASN A 101 -6.44 0.41 17.18
CA ASN A 101 -7.12 -0.89 17.24
C ASN A 101 -6.52 -1.85 16.18
N PRO A 102 -6.18 -3.11 16.52
CA PRO A 102 -5.52 -4.02 15.59
C PRO A 102 -6.36 -4.40 14.37
N ILE A 103 -7.69 -4.47 14.49
CA ILE A 103 -8.57 -4.73 13.34
C ILE A 103 -8.53 -3.54 12.38
N VAL A 104 -8.60 -2.32 12.91
CA VAL A 104 -8.50 -1.13 12.07
C VAL A 104 -7.11 -1.04 11.44
N LEU A 105 -6.04 -1.22 12.21
CA LEU A 105 -4.67 -1.06 11.75
C LEU A 105 -4.22 -2.12 10.74
N PHE A 106 -4.61 -3.38 10.94
CA PHE A 106 -4.12 -4.50 10.12
C PHE A 106 -5.12 -5.01 9.09
N LEU A 107 -6.42 -4.68 9.21
CA LEU A 107 -7.43 -5.10 8.23
C LEU A 107 -7.99 -3.91 7.45
N LEU A 108 -8.56 -2.91 8.12
CA LEU A 108 -9.28 -1.83 7.44
C LEU A 108 -8.34 -0.80 6.80
N ALA A 109 -7.30 -0.38 7.52
CA ALA A 109 -6.36 0.63 7.06
C ALA A 109 -5.55 0.18 5.82
N PRO A 110 -5.02 -1.06 5.74
CA PRO A 110 -4.32 -1.51 4.53
C PRO A 110 -5.23 -1.55 3.31
N VAL A 111 -6.47 -2.02 3.47
CA VAL A 111 -7.48 -1.99 2.40
C VAL A 111 -7.75 -0.55 1.97
N ALA A 112 -7.95 0.37 2.93
CA ALA A 112 -8.18 1.78 2.62
C ALA A 112 -7.01 2.41 1.86
N VAL A 113 -5.77 2.12 2.28
CA VAL A 113 -4.56 2.65 1.66
C VAL A 113 -4.38 2.13 0.23
N ILE A 114 -4.49 0.81 0.02
CA ILE A 114 -4.27 0.19 -1.30
C ILE A 114 -5.38 0.58 -2.28
N MET A 115 -6.64 0.46 -1.84
CA MET A 115 -7.82 0.63 -2.70
C MET A 115 -8.15 2.09 -2.98
N PHE A 116 -7.87 3.01 -2.05
CA PHE A 116 -8.26 4.42 -2.19
C PHE A 116 -7.07 5.36 -2.19
N LYS A 117 -6.26 5.39 -1.12
CA LYS A 117 -5.16 6.39 -0.99
C LYS A 117 -4.18 6.31 -2.16
N GLN A 118 -3.75 5.11 -2.51
CA GLN A 118 -2.76 4.87 -3.58
C GLN A 118 -3.30 5.07 -5.00
N ARG A 119 -4.59 5.41 -5.15
CA ARG A 119 -5.15 5.79 -6.46
C ARG A 119 -4.83 7.23 -6.83
N PHE A 120 -4.36 8.03 -5.87
CA PHE A 120 -4.04 9.44 -6.05
C PHE A 120 -2.55 9.69 -5.77
N PRO A 121 -1.86 10.49 -6.59
CA PRO A 121 -0.48 10.85 -6.31
C PRO A 121 -0.34 11.65 -5.02
N SER A 122 0.63 11.32 -4.18
CA SER A 122 0.87 12.05 -2.94
C SER A 122 1.29 13.50 -3.23
N PRO A 123 0.94 14.47 -2.36
CA PRO A 123 1.38 15.85 -2.50
C PRO A 123 2.91 15.95 -2.62
N GLY A 124 3.40 16.77 -3.56
CA GLY A 124 4.84 16.91 -3.80
C GLY A 124 5.50 15.82 -4.65
N ALA A 125 4.75 14.78 -5.07
CA ALA A 125 5.26 13.75 -5.97
C ALA A 125 5.79 14.34 -7.28
N LYS A 126 6.96 13.89 -7.73
CA LYS A 126 7.51 14.28 -9.04
C LYS A 126 6.81 13.50 -10.16
N ARG A 127 7.16 13.82 -11.41
CA ARG A 127 6.48 13.28 -12.60
C ARG A 127 6.48 11.75 -12.64
N ARG A 128 7.58 11.08 -12.30
CA ARG A 128 7.72 9.61 -12.37
C ARG A 128 6.78 8.91 -11.39
N GLU A 129 6.70 9.42 -10.17
CA GLU A 129 5.86 8.91 -9.09
C GLU A 129 4.37 9.10 -9.43
N ARG A 130 4.01 10.29 -9.92
CA ARG A 130 2.65 10.57 -10.44
C ARG A 130 2.27 9.63 -11.57
N GLN A 131 3.15 9.47 -12.56
CA GLN A 131 2.93 8.56 -13.69
C GLN A 131 2.75 7.11 -13.22
N SER A 132 3.48 6.68 -12.19
CA SER A 132 3.34 5.35 -11.61
C SER A 132 1.93 5.10 -11.05
N VAL A 133 1.29 6.11 -10.46
CA VAL A 133 -0.09 6.00 -9.97
C VAL A 133 -1.07 5.89 -11.13
N HIS A 134 -0.95 6.76 -12.13
CA HIS A 134 -1.85 6.73 -13.29
C HIS A 134 -1.72 5.43 -14.08
N LEU A 135 -0.50 4.91 -14.26
CA LEU A 135 -0.26 3.63 -14.91
C LEU A 135 -0.87 2.47 -14.12
N MET A 136 -0.77 2.49 -12.79
CA MET A 136 -1.44 1.50 -11.95
C MET A 136 -2.96 1.57 -12.07
N ASN A 137 -3.55 2.78 -12.04
CA ASN A 137 -5.00 2.95 -12.22
C ASN A 137 -5.46 2.40 -13.57
N LEU A 138 -4.71 2.67 -14.63
CA LEU A 138 -4.98 2.13 -15.96
C LEU A 138 -4.86 0.61 -15.97
N ALA A 139 -3.84 0.02 -15.34
CA ALA A 139 -3.67 -1.42 -15.26
C ALA A 139 -4.82 -2.11 -14.51
N ILE A 140 -5.27 -1.55 -13.39
CA ILE A 140 -6.43 -2.04 -12.62
C ILE A 140 -7.70 -1.93 -13.48
N LEU A 141 -7.90 -0.83 -14.19
CA LEU A 141 -9.05 -0.65 -15.08
C LEU A 141 -9.06 -1.69 -16.21
N ILE A 142 -7.92 -1.89 -16.89
CA ILE A 142 -7.79 -2.90 -17.95
C ILE A 142 -8.03 -4.29 -17.40
N GLN A 143 -7.47 -4.61 -16.23
CA GLN A 143 -7.69 -5.90 -15.57
C GLN A 143 -9.18 -6.10 -15.24
N GLY A 144 -9.84 -5.08 -14.68
CA GLY A 144 -11.26 -5.10 -14.38
C GLY A 144 -12.12 -5.36 -15.62
N ILE A 145 -11.89 -4.60 -16.70
CA ILE A 145 -12.58 -4.78 -17.99
C ILE A 145 -12.33 -6.19 -18.55
N SER A 146 -11.10 -6.67 -18.47
CA SER A 146 -10.71 -8.00 -18.99
C SER A 146 -11.38 -9.12 -18.21
N LEU A 147 -11.37 -9.06 -16.87
CA LEU A 147 -12.09 -10.01 -16.02
C LEU A 147 -13.59 -9.95 -16.27
N SER A 148 -14.17 -8.75 -16.35
CA SER A 148 -15.57 -8.58 -16.72
C SER A 148 -15.85 -9.22 -18.07
N ALA A 149 -15.07 -8.96 -19.13
CA ALA A 149 -15.29 -9.56 -20.45
C ALA A 149 -15.18 -11.10 -20.43
N ILE A 150 -14.19 -11.66 -19.71
CA ILE A 150 -14.00 -13.12 -19.62
C ILE A 150 -15.17 -13.79 -18.88
N PHE A 151 -15.69 -13.16 -17.82
CA PHE A 151 -16.71 -13.77 -16.96
C PHE A 151 -18.14 -13.31 -17.27
N SER A 152 -18.33 -12.23 -18.03
CA SER A 152 -19.64 -11.78 -18.55
C SER A 152 -19.99 -12.39 -19.90
N VAL A 153 -19.00 -12.94 -20.62
CA VAL A 153 -19.22 -13.78 -21.80
C VAL A 153 -19.25 -15.25 -21.35
N GLY A 154 -20.32 -15.61 -20.66
CA GLY A 154 -20.70 -16.99 -20.34
C GLY A 154 -22.24 -17.08 -20.36
N PRO A 155 -22.81 -18.20 -20.82
CA PRO A 155 -24.23 -18.33 -21.18
C PRO A 155 -25.21 -18.05 -20.02
#